data_AF-B4H6F1-F1
#
_entry.id   AF-B4H6F1-F1
#
_cell.length_a   1.000
_cell.length_b   1.000
_cell.length_c   1.000
_cell.angle_alpha   90.00
_cell.angle_beta   90.00
_cell.angle_gamma   90.00
#
_symmetry.space_group_name_H-M   'P 1'
#
loop_
_entity.id
_entity.type
_entity.pdbx_description
1 polymer ?
#
loop_
_entity_poly.entity_id
_entity_poly.type
_entity_poly.pdbx_seq_one_letter_code
_entity_poly.pdbx_strand_id
1 'polypeptide(L)'
;MMNGEYNNCYMYDVNYTEIMAQGKVMADPQWPKVKCRHGWSYNYTEIPYSTVATEQNWVCDDAALPTYAQSIFFLGAIVGGLLFGWVADRYGRIPALIGTNLIGLFAGVGTAFANSFWEFAAMRFFVGFAFDNCFTMMYILVLEYVGPKYRTFVVNMSIAIFFTGAAYCCPGLHTLWPIGSG
;
A
#
# COMPACT_ATOMS: atom_id res chain seq x y z
N MET A 1 23.51 -2.90 -21.96
CA MET A 1 24.02 -1.69 -21.29
C MET A 1 23.88 -0.54 -22.28
N MET A 2 23.10 0.48 -21.95
CA MET A 2 23.12 1.77 -22.67
C MET A 2 23.81 2.74 -21.73
N ASN A 3 24.96 3.32 -22.12
CA ASN A 3 25.72 4.27 -21.29
C ASN A 3 26.18 3.77 -19.90
N GLY A 4 26.35 2.45 -19.72
CA GLY A 4 26.67 1.86 -18.41
C GLY A 4 25.46 1.59 -17.51
N GLU A 5 24.24 1.94 -17.95
CA GLU A 5 23.00 1.67 -17.24
C GLU A 5 22.21 0.53 -17.89
N TYR A 6 21.59 -0.30 -17.04
CA TYR A 6 20.66 -1.35 -17.44
C TYR A 6 19.26 -0.74 -17.54
N ASN A 7 18.61 -0.86 -18.70
CA ASN A 7 17.19 -0.53 -18.81
C ASN A 7 16.40 -1.73 -18.32
N ASN A 8 15.81 -1.62 -17.13
CA ASN A 8 15.06 -2.72 -16.54
C ASN A 8 13.84 -3.06 -17.40
N CYS A 9 13.22 -2.10 -18.08
CA CYS A 9 11.93 -2.27 -18.75
C CYS A 9 11.93 -3.03 -20.08
N TYR A 10 13.10 -3.16 -20.72
CA TYR A 10 13.20 -3.66 -22.09
C TYR A 10 14.32 -4.70 -22.21
N MET A 11 14.06 -5.76 -22.97
CA MET A 11 15.04 -6.78 -23.34
C MET A 11 15.38 -6.68 -24.83
N TYR A 12 16.53 -7.24 -25.24
CA TYR A 12 16.91 -7.33 -26.64
C TYR A 12 16.25 -8.55 -27.28
N ASP A 13 15.67 -8.39 -28.48
CA ASP A 13 15.03 -9.48 -29.23
C ASP A 13 16.05 -10.18 -30.12
N VAL A 14 16.91 -10.97 -29.50
CA VAL A 14 18.04 -11.64 -30.14
C VAL A 14 18.19 -13.07 -29.65
N ASN A 15 18.77 -13.94 -30.47
CA ASN A 15 19.04 -15.31 -30.07
C ASN A 15 20.24 -15.39 -29.12
N TYR A 16 19.96 -15.37 -27.82
CA TYR A 16 21.00 -15.35 -26.79
C TYR A 16 21.97 -16.53 -26.85
N THR A 17 21.52 -17.72 -27.29
CA THR A 17 22.41 -18.89 -27.40
C THR A 17 23.50 -18.72 -28.44
N GLU A 18 23.18 -18.07 -29.56
CA GLU A 18 24.15 -17.80 -30.63
C GLU A 18 25.14 -16.71 -30.23
N ILE A 19 24.64 -15.66 -29.56
CA ILE A 19 25.47 -14.54 -29.09
C ILE A 19 26.47 -15.01 -28.03
N MET A 20 26.03 -15.87 -27.11
CA MET A 20 26.90 -16.48 -26.10
C MET A 20 27.93 -17.42 -26.74
N ALA A 21 27.54 -18.20 -27.77
CA ALA A 21 28.46 -19.05 -28.51
C ALA A 21 29.53 -18.25 -29.29
N GLN A 22 29.21 -17.03 -29.71
CA GLN A 22 30.14 -16.09 -30.34
C GLN A 22 31.04 -15.34 -29.34
N GLY A 23 30.88 -15.59 -28.03
CA GLY A 23 31.67 -14.92 -26.98
C GLY A 23 31.38 -13.42 -26.83
N LYS A 24 30.25 -12.93 -27.36
CA LYS A 24 29.85 -11.53 -27.22
C LYS A 24 29.24 -11.29 -25.84
N VAL A 25 29.99 -10.63 -24.96
CA VAL A 25 29.56 -10.29 -23.59
C VAL A 25 28.83 -8.93 -23.53
N MET A 26 29.07 -8.06 -24.52
CA MET A 26 28.49 -6.72 -24.58
C MET A 26 27.33 -6.66 -25.57
N ALA A 27 26.28 -5.91 -25.20
CA ALA A 27 25.11 -5.72 -26.04
C ALA A 27 25.37 -4.68 -27.14
N ASP A 28 25.07 -5.03 -28.39
CA ASP A 28 25.19 -4.09 -29.51
C ASP A 28 24.02 -3.08 -29.48
N PRO A 29 24.28 -1.75 -29.59
CA PRO A 29 23.22 -0.73 -29.53
C PRO A 29 22.17 -0.82 -30.63
N GLN A 30 22.48 -1.50 -31.74
CA GLN A 30 21.60 -1.68 -32.91
C GLN A 30 20.62 -2.84 -32.79
N TRP A 31 20.69 -3.65 -31.73
CA TRP A 31 19.75 -4.74 -31.55
C TRP A 31 18.32 -4.25 -31.31
N PRO A 32 17.31 -4.91 -31.90
CA PRO A 32 15.91 -4.59 -31.64
C PRO A 32 15.57 -4.83 -30.17
N LYS A 33 14.71 -3.99 -29.62
CA LYS A 33 14.28 -4.03 -28.22
C LYS A 33 12.80 -4.34 -28.13
N VAL A 34 12.43 -5.21 -27.20
CA VAL A 34 11.04 -5.58 -26.91
C VAL A 34 10.80 -5.52 -25.40
N LYS A 35 9.54 -5.42 -24.98
CA LYS A 35 9.19 -5.50 -23.56
C LYS A 35 9.59 -6.87 -23.00
N CYS A 36 10.00 -6.91 -21.73
CA CYS A 36 10.40 -8.14 -21.05
C CYS A 36 9.28 -9.18 -21.10
N ARG A 37 9.56 -10.36 -21.66
CA ARG A 37 8.59 -11.46 -21.81
C ARG A 37 8.73 -12.58 -20.78
N HIS A 38 9.90 -12.69 -20.16
CA HIS A 38 10.27 -13.80 -19.28
C HIS A 38 10.07 -13.50 -17.78
N GLY A 39 9.20 -12.55 -17.45
CA GLY A 39 8.93 -12.13 -16.08
C GLY A 39 10.00 -11.20 -15.50
N TRP A 40 9.88 -10.93 -14.20
CA TRP A 40 10.71 -9.98 -13.44
C TRP A 40 11.35 -10.66 -12.24
N SER A 41 12.65 -10.43 -12.03
CA SER A 41 13.34 -10.81 -10.81
C SER A 41 13.50 -9.58 -9.91
N TYR A 42 12.95 -9.63 -8.71
CA TYR A 42 13.05 -8.55 -7.73
C TYR A 42 14.21 -8.78 -6.78
N ASN A 43 14.91 -7.70 -6.43
CA ASN A 43 15.95 -7.75 -5.42
C ASN A 43 15.33 -7.50 -4.03
N TYR A 44 15.39 -8.51 -3.16
CA TYR A 44 14.83 -8.47 -1.81
C TYR A 44 15.85 -8.07 -0.72
N THR A 45 17.03 -7.57 -1.10
CA THR A 45 18.06 -7.11 -0.14
C THR A 45 17.58 -5.89 0.66
N GLU A 46 16.87 -4.95 0.03
CA GLU A 46 16.35 -3.75 0.71
C GLU A 46 14.96 -3.98 1.31
N ILE A 47 14.09 -4.71 0.59
CA ILE A 47 12.71 -5.00 0.99
C ILE A 47 12.55 -6.52 1.07
N PRO A 48 12.66 -7.15 2.26
CA PRO A 48 12.74 -8.60 2.41
C PRO A 48 11.38 -9.31 2.33
N TYR A 49 10.43 -8.76 1.56
CA TYR A 49 9.09 -9.33 1.41
C TYR A 49 8.51 -9.00 0.03
N SER A 50 7.62 -9.86 -0.46
CA SER A 50 6.87 -9.58 -1.68
C SER A 50 5.72 -8.61 -1.39
N THR A 51 5.61 -7.61 -2.26
CA THR A 51 4.55 -6.61 -2.22
C THR A 51 3.49 -6.94 -3.25
N VAL A 52 2.28 -6.40 -3.11
CA VAL A 52 1.22 -6.56 -4.12
C VAL A 52 1.69 -6.09 -5.50
N ALA A 53 2.53 -5.05 -5.56
CA ALA A 53 3.09 -4.55 -6.82
C ALA A 53 4.08 -5.54 -7.46
N THR A 54 4.86 -6.28 -6.67
CA THR A 54 5.81 -7.29 -7.18
C THR A 54 5.09 -8.58 -7.56
N GLU A 55 4.09 -9.01 -6.79
CA GLU A 55 3.26 -10.20 -7.10
C GLU A 55 2.49 -10.01 -8.42
N GLN A 56 1.96 -8.80 -8.64
CA GLN A 56 1.18 -8.46 -9.84
C GLN A 56 2.02 -7.87 -10.99
N ASN A 57 3.35 -7.82 -10.84
CA ASN A 57 4.30 -7.27 -11.83
C ASN A 57 3.97 -5.83 -12.31
N TRP A 58 3.53 -4.95 -11.41
CA TRP A 58 3.24 -3.53 -11.70
C TRP A 58 4.52 -2.72 -11.83
N VAL A 59 5.25 -2.94 -12.92
CA VAL A 59 6.54 -2.29 -13.23
C VAL A 59 6.48 -1.56 -14.55
N CYS A 60 7.41 -0.63 -14.77
CA CYS A 60 7.55 0.10 -16.03
C CYS A 60 6.31 0.90 -16.40
N ASP A 61 5.56 0.48 -17.43
CA ASP A 61 4.35 1.19 -17.88
C ASP A 61 3.25 1.17 -16.80
N ASP A 62 3.21 0.12 -15.99
CA ASP A 62 2.22 -0.08 -14.92
C ASP A 62 2.70 0.39 -13.55
N ALA A 63 3.87 1.04 -13.46
CA ALA A 63 4.43 1.53 -12.20
C ALA A 63 3.56 2.60 -11.50
N ALA A 64 2.61 3.20 -12.22
CA ALA A 64 1.65 4.15 -11.66
C ALA A 64 0.42 3.49 -11.01
N LEU A 65 0.16 2.19 -11.24
CA LEU A 65 -0.98 1.47 -10.66
C LEU A 65 -1.04 1.52 -9.13
N PRO A 66 0.08 1.34 -8.37
CA PRO A 66 0.07 1.55 -6.92
C PRO A 66 -0.40 2.96 -6.51
N THR A 67 0.05 3.98 -7.24
CA THR A 67 -0.33 5.39 -6.98
C THR A 67 -1.82 5.61 -7.23
N TYR A 68 -2.36 5.06 -8.33
CA TYR A 68 -3.80 5.12 -8.60
C TYR A 68 -4.61 4.43 -7.52
N ALA A 69 -4.19 3.24 -7.05
CA ALA A 69 -4.86 2.55 -5.95
C ALA A 69 -4.85 3.38 -4.65
N GLN A 70 -3.77 4.11 -4.39
CA GLN A 70 -3.68 5.04 -3.25
C GLN A 70 -4.60 6.26 -3.43
N SER A 71 -4.70 6.83 -4.63
CA SER A 71 -5.67 7.91 -4.90
C SER A 71 -7.11 7.44 -4.71
N ILE A 72 -7.45 6.25 -5.18
CA ILE A 72 -8.78 5.64 -5.00
C ILE A 72 -9.09 5.41 -3.51
N PHE A 73 -8.11 5.01 -2.73
CA PHE A 73 -8.25 4.90 -1.28
C PHE A 73 -8.64 6.24 -0.64
N PHE A 74 -7.98 7.34 -1.00
CA PHE A 74 -8.33 8.67 -0.48
C PHE A 74 -9.70 9.16 -0.94
N LEU A 75 -10.10 8.86 -2.19
CA LEU A 75 -11.46 9.11 -2.65
C LEU A 75 -12.49 8.35 -1.80
N GLY A 76 -12.21 7.08 -1.50
CA GLY A 76 -13.00 6.27 -0.57
C GLY A 76 -13.13 6.94 0.79
N ALA A 77 -12.03 7.45 1.36
CA ALA A 77 -12.04 8.13 2.65
C ALA A 77 -12.94 9.37 2.66
N ILE A 78 -12.90 10.21 1.61
CA ILE A 78 -13.75 11.40 1.49
C ILE A 78 -15.24 11.00 1.46
N VAL A 79 -15.59 10.02 0.61
CA VAL A 79 -16.98 9.57 0.47
C VAL A 79 -17.47 8.91 1.76
N GLY A 80 -16.62 8.10 2.39
CA GLY A 80 -16.90 7.45 3.67
C GLY A 80 -17.16 8.48 4.77
N GLY A 81 -16.32 9.52 4.85
CA GLY A 81 -16.47 10.61 5.82
C GLY A 81 -17.83 11.30 5.74
N LEU A 82 -18.30 11.58 4.53
CA LEU A 82 -19.62 12.19 4.30
C LEU A 82 -20.76 11.25 4.68
N LEU A 83 -20.69 9.98 4.25
CA LEU A 83 -21.77 9.01 4.50
C LEU A 83 -21.85 8.60 5.97
N PHE A 84 -20.74 8.20 6.58
CA PHE A 84 -20.72 7.81 7.99
C PHE A 84 -20.85 9.00 8.93
N GLY A 85 -20.41 10.20 8.53
CA GLY A 85 -20.75 11.44 9.23
C GLY A 85 -22.26 11.62 9.34
N TRP A 86 -22.96 11.54 8.20
CA TRP A 86 -24.42 11.65 8.17
C TRP A 86 -25.13 10.53 8.94
N VAL A 87 -24.68 9.28 8.78
CA VAL A 87 -25.24 8.13 9.53
C VAL A 87 -25.04 8.32 11.03
N ALA A 88 -23.87 8.78 11.45
CA ALA A 88 -23.55 8.97 12.85
C ALA A 88 -24.38 10.10 13.50
N ASP A 89 -24.72 11.14 12.73
CA ASP A 89 -25.60 12.21 13.19
C ASP A 89 -27.07 11.75 13.30
N ARG A 90 -27.51 10.82 12.45
CA ARG A 90 -28.91 10.35 12.38
C ARG A 90 -29.21 9.15 13.29
N TYR A 91 -28.33 8.15 13.29
CA TYR A 91 -28.51 6.85 13.94
C TYR A 91 -27.63 6.69 15.19
N GLY A 92 -26.81 7.69 15.50
CA GLY A 92 -25.86 7.69 16.60
C GLY A 92 -24.45 7.22 16.21
N ARG A 93 -23.47 7.63 17.01
CA ARG A 93 -22.04 7.41 16.75
C ARG A 93 -21.62 5.93 16.85
N ILE A 94 -22.16 5.19 17.83
CA ILE A 94 -21.76 3.79 18.08
C ILE A 94 -22.18 2.84 16.94
N PRO A 95 -23.44 2.84 16.45
CA PRO A 95 -23.82 1.99 15.31
C PRO A 95 -23.05 2.33 14.03
N ALA A 96 -22.79 3.62 13.78
CA ALA A 96 -21.99 4.06 12.64
C ALA A 96 -20.57 3.48 12.70
N LEU A 97 -19.92 3.57 13.86
CA LEU A 97 -18.59 3.03 14.10
C LEU A 97 -18.52 1.51 13.87
N ILE A 98 -19.49 0.75 14.36
CA ILE A 98 -19.55 -0.70 14.14
C ILE A 98 -19.70 -1.01 12.64
N GLY A 99 -20.60 -0.30 11.95
CA GLY A 99 -20.80 -0.44 10.51
C GLY A 99 -19.52 -0.18 9.72
N THR A 100 -18.83 0.93 10.01
CA THR A 100 -17.53 1.27 9.41
C THR A 100 -16.50 0.18 9.60
N ASN A 101 -16.36 -0.35 10.82
CA ASN A 101 -15.38 -1.40 11.11
C ASN A 101 -15.70 -2.71 10.40
N LEU A 102 -16.98 -3.08 10.28
CA LEU A 102 -17.39 -4.26 9.52
C LEU A 102 -17.03 -4.11 8.04
N ILE A 103 -17.34 -2.97 7.42
CA ILE A 103 -16.95 -2.70 6.02
C ILE A 103 -15.44 -2.79 5.85
N GLY A 104 -14.68 -2.17 6.77
CA GLY A 104 -13.21 -2.22 6.75
C GLY A 104 -12.66 -3.64 6.89
N LEU A 105 -13.25 -4.47 7.76
CA LEU A 105 -12.87 -5.87 7.96
C LEU A 105 -13.09 -6.69 6.68
N PHE A 106 -14.31 -6.63 6.11
CA PHE A 106 -14.63 -7.40 4.91
C PHE A 106 -13.80 -6.95 3.70
N ALA A 107 -13.62 -5.64 3.52
CA ALA A 107 -12.80 -5.11 2.44
C ALA A 107 -11.31 -5.44 2.62
N GLY A 108 -10.81 -5.40 3.85
CA GLY A 108 -9.43 -5.76 4.18
C GLY A 108 -9.15 -7.24 3.88
N VAL A 109 -10.03 -8.14 4.31
CA VAL A 109 -9.94 -9.57 3.99
C VAL A 109 -10.09 -9.79 2.49
N GLY A 110 -11.04 -9.13 1.84
CA GLY A 110 -11.24 -9.20 0.39
C GLY A 110 -10.01 -8.77 -0.42
N THR A 111 -9.25 -7.80 0.08
CA THR A 111 -8.00 -7.34 -0.55
C THR A 111 -6.97 -8.46 -0.65
N ALA A 112 -6.92 -9.39 0.32
CA ALA A 112 -5.98 -10.51 0.30
C ALA A 112 -6.31 -11.55 -0.79
N PHE A 113 -7.56 -11.59 -1.25
CA PHE A 113 -8.00 -12.49 -2.32
C PHE A 113 -8.08 -11.81 -3.69
N ALA A 114 -7.73 -10.53 -3.79
CA ALA A 114 -7.79 -9.79 -5.04
C ALA A 114 -6.68 -10.25 -5.99
N ASN A 115 -7.08 -10.75 -7.16
CA ASN A 115 -6.14 -11.22 -8.18
C ASN A 115 -6.01 -10.26 -9.37
N SER A 116 -6.87 -9.24 -9.43
CA SER A 116 -6.88 -8.21 -10.46
C SER A 116 -6.74 -6.81 -9.87
N PHE A 117 -6.15 -5.90 -10.64
CA PHE A 117 -6.04 -4.49 -10.26
C PHE A 117 -7.40 -3.86 -9.91
N TRP A 118 -8.46 -4.19 -10.67
CA TRP A 118 -9.79 -3.62 -10.44
C TRP A 118 -10.42 -4.08 -9.13
N GLU A 119 -10.28 -5.36 -8.80
CA GLU A 119 -10.74 -5.92 -7.52
C GLU A 119 -9.97 -5.30 -6.37
N PHE A 120 -8.64 -5.22 -6.50
CA PHE A 120 -7.78 -4.61 -5.51
C PHE A 120 -8.14 -3.13 -5.29
N ALA A 121 -8.36 -2.38 -6.37
CA ALA A 121 -8.75 -0.97 -6.31
C ALA A 121 -10.13 -0.79 -5.65
N ALA A 122 -11.11 -1.63 -5.98
CA ALA A 122 -12.43 -1.60 -5.35
C ALA A 122 -12.34 -1.91 -3.85
N MET A 123 -11.58 -2.93 -3.45
CA MET A 123 -11.36 -3.24 -2.03
C MET A 123 -10.64 -2.09 -1.33
N ARG A 124 -9.62 -1.49 -1.95
CA ARG A 124 -8.94 -0.30 -1.41
C ARG A 124 -9.86 0.90 -1.24
N PHE A 125 -10.82 1.09 -2.13
CA PHE A 125 -11.86 2.12 -1.96
C PHE A 125 -12.65 1.88 -0.67
N PHE A 126 -13.14 0.66 -0.44
CA PHE A 126 -13.90 0.32 0.78
C PHE A 126 -13.05 0.33 2.06
N VAL A 127 -11.77 -0.07 1.98
CA VAL A 127 -10.85 0.08 3.11
C VAL A 127 -10.64 1.56 3.43
N GLY A 128 -10.43 2.41 2.42
CA GLY A 128 -10.32 3.87 2.58
C GLY A 128 -11.58 4.49 3.17
N PHE A 129 -12.74 4.03 2.71
CA PHE A 129 -14.05 4.39 3.24
C PHE A 129 -14.17 4.16 4.75
N ALA A 130 -13.58 3.08 5.25
CA ALA A 130 -13.59 2.76 6.67
C ALA A 130 -12.46 3.46 7.48
N PHE A 131 -11.27 3.58 6.88
CA PHE A 131 -10.04 3.94 7.58
C PHE A 131 -10.13 5.26 8.36
N ASP A 132 -10.49 6.36 7.71
CA ASP A 132 -10.53 7.69 8.35
C ASP A 132 -11.65 7.77 9.40
N ASN A 133 -12.80 7.16 9.09
CA ASN A 133 -13.98 7.17 9.95
C ASN A 133 -13.76 6.45 11.28
N CYS A 134 -12.96 5.38 11.30
CA CYS A 134 -12.63 4.69 12.55
C CYS A 134 -11.91 5.60 13.55
N PHE A 135 -10.95 6.40 13.08
CA PHE A 135 -10.23 7.34 13.94
C PHE A 135 -11.10 8.52 14.36
N THR A 136 -11.79 9.14 13.40
CA THR A 136 -12.62 10.33 13.64
C THR A 136 -13.80 10.03 14.57
N MET A 137 -14.49 8.90 14.40
CA MET A 137 -15.63 8.54 15.26
C MET A 137 -15.19 8.21 16.69
N MET A 138 -14.07 7.49 16.86
CA MET A 138 -13.51 7.21 18.19
C MET A 138 -13.11 8.50 18.92
N TYR A 139 -12.48 9.43 18.19
CA TYR A 139 -12.11 10.73 18.73
C TYR A 139 -13.34 11.50 19.26
N ILE A 140 -14.43 11.55 18.48
CA ILE A 140 -15.66 12.23 18.88
C ILE A 140 -16.30 11.56 20.09
N LEU A 141 -16.35 10.22 20.12
CA LEU A 141 -16.87 9.47 21.27
C LEU A 141 -16.12 9.83 22.55
N VAL A 142 -14.78 9.85 22.52
CA VAL A 142 -13.97 10.23 23.71
C VAL A 142 -14.32 11.64 24.18
N LEU A 143 -14.52 12.59 23.26
CA LEU A 143 -14.93 13.95 23.59
C LEU A 143 -16.34 14.04 24.19
N GLU A 144 -17.27 13.19 23.75
CA GLU A 144 -18.63 13.09 24.30
C GLU A 144 -18.61 12.52 25.73
N TYR A 145 -17.77 11.51 25.99
CA TYR A 145 -17.64 10.89 27.32
C TYR A 145 -16.87 11.75 28.33
N VAL A 146 -15.95 12.59 27.88
CA VAL A 146 -15.09 13.40 28.76
C VAL A 146 -15.69 14.79 29.01
N GLY A 147 -15.76 15.17 30.28
CA GLY A 147 -16.21 16.50 30.69
C GLY A 147 -15.31 17.63 30.13
N PRO A 148 -15.86 18.83 29.86
CA PRO A 148 -15.19 19.90 29.11
C PRO A 148 -13.85 20.35 29.70
N LYS A 149 -13.66 20.21 31.01
CA LYS A 149 -12.41 20.54 31.71
C LYS A 149 -11.22 19.65 31.31
N TYR A 150 -11.46 18.40 30.90
CA TYR A 150 -10.41 17.41 30.63
C TYR A 150 -10.29 17.01 29.16
N ARG A 151 -11.18 17.51 28.29
CA ARG A 151 -11.25 17.13 26.87
C ARG A 151 -9.91 17.24 26.15
N THR A 152 -9.27 18.41 26.20
CA THR A 152 -8.00 18.67 25.52
C THR A 152 -6.89 17.76 26.03
N PHE A 153 -6.85 17.50 27.34
CA PHE A 153 -5.81 16.66 27.94
C PHE A 153 -5.94 15.20 27.51
N VAL A 154 -7.14 14.61 27.63
CA VAL A 154 -7.39 13.20 27.27
C VAL A 154 -7.15 12.96 25.78
N VAL A 155 -7.59 13.90 24.93
CA VAL A 155 -7.39 13.81 23.49
C VAL A 155 -5.91 13.92 23.11
N ASN A 156 -5.20 14.94 23.58
CA ASN A 156 -3.79 15.10 23.22
C ASN A 156 -2.94 13.95 23.78
N MET A 157 -3.28 13.45 24.97
CA MET A 157 -2.56 12.33 25.58
C MET A 157 -2.74 11.04 24.76
N SER A 158 -3.97 10.72 24.34
CA SER A 158 -4.23 9.51 23.53
C SER A 158 -3.51 9.55 22.18
N ILE A 159 -3.52 10.71 21.51
CA ILE A 159 -2.77 10.93 20.26
C ILE A 159 -1.26 10.80 20.51
N ALA A 160 -0.74 11.45 21.56
CA ALA A 160 0.68 11.42 21.90
C ALA A 160 1.14 9.98 22.18
N ILE A 161 0.40 9.21 22.97
CA ILE A 161 0.71 7.81 23.27
C ILE A 161 0.72 6.97 22.00
N PHE A 162 -0.26 7.13 21.11
CA PHE A 162 -0.34 6.35 19.88
C PHE A 162 0.86 6.60 18.95
N PHE A 163 1.17 7.87 18.64
CA PHE A 163 2.29 8.20 17.76
C PHE A 163 3.65 7.90 18.40
N THR A 164 3.80 8.18 19.69
CA THR A 164 5.05 7.93 20.42
C THR A 164 5.30 6.43 20.57
N GLY A 165 4.27 5.65 20.90
CA GLY A 165 4.34 4.20 20.95
C GLY A 165 4.69 3.59 19.59
N ALA A 166 4.02 4.03 18.52
CA ALA A 166 4.36 3.60 17.16
C ALA A 166 5.82 3.93 16.80
N ALA A 167 6.29 5.14 17.12
CA ALA A 167 7.66 5.58 16.85
C ALA A 167 8.72 4.81 17.65
N TYR A 168 8.41 4.32 18.85
CA TYR A 168 9.33 3.47 19.62
C TYR A 168 9.29 1.99 19.18
N CYS A 169 8.13 1.48 18.76
CA CYS A 169 8.00 0.10 18.30
C CYS A 169 8.55 -0.13 16.89
N CYS A 170 8.40 0.84 15.98
CA CYS A 170 8.79 0.69 14.58
C CYS A 170 10.31 0.45 14.38
N PRO A 171 11.22 1.15 15.10
CA PRO A 171 12.65 0.86 15.07
C PRO A 171 12.99 -0.52 15.64
N GLY A 172 12.28 -0.95 16.69
CA GLY A 172 12.47 -2.27 17.30
C GLY A 172 12.12 -3.42 16.36
N LEU A 173 11.16 -3.23 15.45
CA LEU A 173 10.81 -4.22 14.43
C LEU A 173 11.87 -4.32 13.32
N HIS A 174 12.54 -3.21 12.99
CA HIS A 174 13.67 -3.20 12.05
C HIS A 174 14.92 -3.88 12.63
N THR A 175 15.14 -3.82 13.94
CA THR A 175 16.27 -4.50 14.59
C THR A 175 16.00 -5.97 14.95
N LEU A 176 14.73 -6.37 15.09
CA LEU A 176 14.32 -7.76 15.38
C LEU A 176 14.25 -8.67 14.15
N TRP A 177 14.30 -8.15 12.93
CA TRP A 177 14.50 -8.94 11.72
C TRP A 177 16.01 -8.97 11.43
N PRO A 178 16.76 -9.97 11.90
CA PRO A 178 18.17 -10.05 11.57
C PRO A 178 18.25 -10.22 10.05
N ILE A 179 18.90 -9.25 9.42
CA ILE A 179 19.38 -9.33 8.05
C ILE A 179 20.18 -10.63 7.99
N GLY A 180 19.57 -11.67 7.42
CA GLY A 180 20.26 -12.91 7.12
C GLY A 180 21.41 -12.58 6.17
N SER A 181 22.62 -12.55 6.72
CA SER A 181 23.87 -12.52 5.98
C SER A 181 23.92 -13.73 5.03
N GLY A 182 23.97 -13.46 3.74
CA GLY A 182 24.22 -14.43 2.66
C GLY A 182 24.58 -13.70 1.39
#